data_AF-A0A355H4J5-F1
#
_entry.id   AF-A0A355H4J5-F1
#
_cell.length_a   1.000
_cell.length_b   1.000
_cell.length_c   1.000
_cell.angle_alpha   90.00
_cell.angle_beta   90.00
_cell.angle_gamma   90.00
#
_symmetry.space_group_name_H-M   'P 1'
#
loop_
_entity.id
_entity.type
_entity.pdbx_description
1 polymer ?
#
loop_
_entity_poly.entity_id
_entity_poly.type
_entity_poly.pdbx_seq_one_letter_code
_entity_poly.pdbx_strand_id
1 'polypeptide(L)'
;WKNQEAGTQREIDFGRGVSAKILGKYPLLRDERKVHYISQIGTGISAQLGRPELRYYFGILDTDEINAFAVPGGYIFVTMGALKLMRNEAQLAGVLAHELSHIGQKHIVRKLKLQSTDRSLTSGIAQV
;
A
#
# COMPACT_ATOMS: atom_id res chain seq x y z
N TRP A 1 21.08 15.45 -4.23
CA TRP A 1 20.28 15.39 -5.47
C TRP A 1 20.21 13.95 -6.01
N LYS A 2 21.29 13.32 -6.50
CA LYS A 2 21.25 11.91 -7.04
C LYS A 2 20.83 10.79 -6.05
N ASN A 3 20.91 11.03 -4.74
CA ASN A 3 20.65 9.99 -3.73
C ASN A 3 19.17 9.70 -3.45
N GLN A 4 18.25 10.59 -3.82
CA GLN A 4 16.82 10.45 -3.53
C GLN A 4 16.10 9.60 -4.60
N GLU A 5 16.44 9.78 -5.87
CA GLU A 5 15.93 8.97 -6.99
C GLU A 5 16.39 7.50 -6.87
N ALA A 6 17.67 7.27 -6.55
CA ALA A 6 18.20 5.92 -6.34
C ALA A 6 17.57 5.22 -5.12
N GLY A 7 17.14 5.97 -4.11
CA GLY A 7 16.38 5.44 -2.97
C GLY A 7 14.95 5.08 -3.34
N THR A 8 14.30 5.92 -4.15
CA THR A 8 12.93 5.74 -4.63
C THR A 8 12.84 4.53 -5.55
N GLN A 9 13.78 4.35 -6.49
CA GLN A 9 13.75 3.19 -7.39
C GLN A 9 13.86 1.87 -6.62
N ARG A 10 14.74 1.80 -5.61
CA ARG A 10 14.86 0.63 -4.73
C ARG A 10 13.58 0.38 -3.94
N GLU A 11 12.90 1.43 -3.51
CA GLU A 11 11.60 1.34 -2.83
C GLU A 11 10.54 0.74 -3.77
N ILE A 12 10.48 1.20 -5.02
CA ILE A 12 9.57 0.68 -6.05
C ILE A 12 9.85 -0.79 -6.34
N ASP A 13 11.12 -1.17 -6.51
CA ASP A 13 11.50 -2.55 -6.81
C ASP A 13 11.17 -3.50 -5.65
N PHE A 14 11.47 -3.07 -4.42
CA PHE A 14 11.10 -3.80 -3.21
C PHE A 14 9.58 -3.94 -3.10
N GLY A 15 8.86 -2.84 -3.33
CA GLY A 15 7.41 -2.78 -3.33
C GLY A 15 6.75 -3.72 -4.30
N ARG A 16 7.27 -3.78 -5.53
CA ARG A 16 6.83 -4.72 -6.57
C ARG A 16 7.02 -6.17 -6.12
N GLY A 17 8.17 -6.49 -5.52
CA GLY A 17 8.46 -7.84 -5.02
C GLY A 17 7.51 -8.27 -3.89
N VAL A 18 7.25 -7.38 -2.94
CA VAL A 18 6.29 -7.64 -1.84
C VAL A 18 4.87 -7.78 -2.39
N SER A 19 4.46 -6.88 -3.28
CA SER A 19 3.13 -6.92 -3.90
C SER A 19 2.89 -8.21 -4.68
N ALA A 20 3.90 -8.70 -5.42
CA ALA A 20 3.81 -9.98 -6.11
C ALA A 20 3.58 -11.16 -5.15
N LYS A 21 4.20 -11.15 -3.96
CA LYS A 21 3.95 -12.16 -2.92
C LYS A 21 2.54 -12.09 -2.36
N ILE A 22 2.02 -10.88 -2.12
CA ILE A 22 0.64 -10.66 -1.66
C ILE A 22 -0.34 -11.20 -2.71
N LEU A 23 -0.15 -10.84 -3.98
CA LEU A 23 -1.00 -11.28 -5.09
C LEU A 23 -0.90 -12.80 -5.37
N GLY A 24 0.23 -13.43 -5.05
CA GLY A 24 0.37 -14.88 -5.10
C GLY A 24 -0.41 -15.61 -3.99
N LYS A 25 -0.64 -14.95 -2.84
CA LYS A 25 -1.41 -15.51 -1.72
C LYS A 25 -2.90 -15.17 -1.81
N TYR A 26 -3.22 -13.95 -2.21
CA TYR A 26 -4.58 -13.43 -2.24
C TYR A 26 -4.93 -12.95 -3.66
N PRO A 27 -5.93 -13.56 -4.32
CA PRO A 27 -6.35 -13.10 -5.65
C PRO A 27 -6.95 -11.70 -5.59
N LEU A 28 -6.83 -10.94 -6.67
CA LEU A 28 -7.54 -9.67 -6.81
C LEU A 28 -9.02 -9.91 -7.10
N LEU A 29 -9.86 -9.09 -6.48
CA LEU A 29 -11.28 -9.04 -6.77
C LEU A 29 -11.51 -8.60 -8.22
N ARG A 30 -12.27 -9.39 -8.97
CA ARG A 30 -12.63 -9.13 -10.38
C ARG A 30 -13.84 -8.20 -10.52
N ASP A 31 -13.89 -7.15 -9.72
CA ASP A 31 -14.96 -6.14 -9.76
C ASP A 31 -14.35 -4.78 -10.05
N GLU A 32 -14.26 -4.44 -11.34
CA GLU A 32 -13.63 -3.20 -11.80
C GLU A 32 -14.32 -1.95 -11.23
N ARG A 33 -15.62 -2.01 -10.96
CA ARG A 33 -16.36 -0.86 -10.40
C ARG A 33 -15.92 -0.57 -8.98
N LYS A 34 -15.82 -1.61 -8.14
CA LYS A 34 -15.35 -1.46 -6.75
C LYS A 34 -13.88 -1.02 -6.72
N VAL A 35 -13.04 -1.62 -7.55
CA VAL A 35 -11.61 -1.27 -7.64
C VAL A 35 -11.45 0.18 -8.11
N HIS A 36 -12.21 0.60 -9.13
CA HIS A 36 -12.19 1.96 -9.63
C HIS A 36 -12.59 2.96 -8.55
N TYR A 37 -13.67 2.69 -7.82
CA TYR A 37 -14.16 3.57 -6.77
C TYR A 37 -13.14 3.77 -5.63
N ILE A 38 -12.53 2.68 -5.13
CA ILE A 38 -11.45 2.78 -4.14
C ILE A 38 -10.26 3.55 -4.70
N SER A 39 -9.92 3.33 -5.97
CA SER A 39 -8.83 4.04 -6.64
C SER A 39 -9.09 5.54 -6.72
N GLN A 40 -10.34 5.97 -6.94
CA GLN A 40 -10.70 7.39 -6.97
C GLN A 40 -10.47 8.04 -5.60
N ILE A 41 -10.98 7.42 -4.52
CA ILE A 41 -10.81 7.92 -3.15
C ILE A 41 -9.32 7.96 -2.79
N GLY A 42 -8.62 6.85 -3.02
CA GLY A 42 -7.20 6.72 -2.71
C GLY A 42 -6.33 7.70 -3.49
N THR A 43 -6.64 7.97 -4.76
CA THR A 43 -5.92 8.95 -5.57
C THR A 43 -6.06 10.36 -4.99
N GLY A 44 -7.27 10.76 -4.61
CA GLY A 44 -7.51 12.07 -3.97
C GLY A 44 -6.74 12.26 -2.66
N ILE A 45 -6.60 11.20 -1.86
CA ILE A 45 -5.80 11.22 -0.63
C ILE A 45 -4.30 11.27 -0.97
N SER A 46 -3.84 10.42 -1.89
CA SER A 46 -2.42 10.29 -2.25
C SER A 46 -1.82 11.57 -2.83
N ALA A 47 -2.64 12.39 -3.52
CA ALA A 47 -2.22 13.68 -4.06
C ALA A 47 -1.70 14.66 -2.99
N GLN A 48 -2.05 14.45 -1.72
CA GLN A 48 -1.66 15.31 -0.60
C GLN A 48 -0.39 14.83 0.13
N LEU A 49 0.21 13.70 -0.28
CA LEU A 49 1.35 13.10 0.41
C LEU A 49 2.71 13.72 0.05
N GLY A 50 2.78 14.60 -0.94
CA GLY A 50 4.02 15.25 -1.35
C GLY A 50 5.06 14.32 -1.99
N ARG A 51 4.62 13.20 -2.59
CA ARG A 51 5.46 12.20 -3.27
C ARG A 51 5.10 12.05 -4.77
N PRO A 52 5.28 13.09 -5.59
CA PRO A 52 4.91 13.07 -7.02
C PRO A 52 5.68 12.04 -7.85
N GLU A 53 6.81 11.55 -7.35
CA GLU A 53 7.63 10.52 -7.99
C GLU A 53 7.02 9.12 -7.91
N LEU A 54 6.06 8.88 -7.01
CA LEU A 54 5.40 7.59 -6.86
C LEU A 54 4.10 7.53 -7.65
N ARG A 55 3.90 6.40 -8.34
CA ARG A 55 2.59 6.00 -8.83
C ARG A 55 1.91 5.15 -7.78
N TYR A 56 0.67 5.49 -7.44
CA TYR A 56 -0.15 4.73 -6.52
C TYR A 56 -1.03 3.72 -7.27
N TYR A 57 -1.13 2.52 -6.73
CA TYR A 57 -1.92 1.41 -7.23
C TYR A 57 -2.84 0.94 -6.12
N PHE A 58 -4.13 0.79 -6.42
CA PHE A 58 -5.13 0.34 -5.47
C PHE A 58 -5.71 -0.99 -5.95
N GLY A 59 -5.87 -1.93 -5.04
CA GLY A 59 -6.46 -3.24 -5.32
C GLY A 59 -7.35 -3.71 -4.19
N ILE A 60 -8.32 -4.54 -4.53
CA ILE A 60 -9.13 -5.26 -3.55
C ILE A 60 -8.71 -6.72 -3.57
N LEU A 61 -8.37 -7.27 -2.41
CA LEU A 61 -8.06 -8.69 -2.28
C LEU A 61 -9.34 -9.47 -1.99
N ASP A 62 -9.58 -10.51 -2.78
CA ASP A 62 -10.75 -11.37 -2.68
C ASP A 62 -10.55 -12.40 -1.56
N THR A 63 -10.65 -11.91 -0.32
CA THR A 63 -10.55 -12.68 0.91
C THR A 63 -11.43 -12.08 2.00
N ASP A 64 -11.99 -12.93 2.84
CA ASP A 64 -12.79 -12.55 4.01
C ASP A 64 -11.94 -12.18 5.24
N GLU A 65 -10.61 -12.37 5.16
CA GLU A 65 -9.69 -11.80 6.15
C GLU A 65 -9.90 -10.29 6.24
N ILE A 66 -9.85 -9.72 7.44
CA ILE A 66 -9.97 -8.28 7.66
C ILE A 66 -8.55 -7.73 7.71
N ASN A 67 -8.13 -7.04 6.64
CA ASN A 67 -6.80 -6.45 6.56
C ASN A 67 -6.75 -5.33 5.52
N ALA A 68 -5.75 -4.47 5.64
CA ALA A 68 -5.32 -3.54 4.61
C ALA A 68 -3.78 -3.49 4.60
N PHE A 69 -3.21 -3.30 3.41
CA PHE A 69 -1.76 -3.29 3.22
C PHE A 69 -1.36 -2.03 2.49
N ALA A 70 -0.51 -1.21 3.10
CA ALA A 70 0.33 -0.25 2.40
C ALA A 70 1.73 -0.81 2.20
N VAL A 71 2.12 -0.95 0.94
CA VAL A 71 3.42 -1.46 0.53
C VAL A 71 4.21 -0.30 -0.12
N PRO A 72 5.52 -0.20 0.17
CA PRO A 72 6.42 0.76 -0.47
C PRO A 72 6.31 0.73 -1.99
N GLY A 73 6.64 1.85 -2.65
CA GLY A 73 6.49 1.97 -4.10
C GLY A 73 5.06 2.23 -4.56
N GLY A 74 4.13 2.47 -3.62
CA GLY A 74 2.79 2.97 -3.90
C GLY A 74 1.72 1.90 -4.09
N TYR A 75 1.89 0.68 -3.57
CA TYR A 75 0.84 -0.35 -3.68
C TYR A 75 -0.02 -0.36 -2.42
N ILE A 76 -1.34 -0.27 -2.60
CA ILE A 76 -2.33 -0.29 -1.53
C ILE A 76 -3.34 -1.37 -1.83
N PHE A 77 -3.57 -2.24 -0.86
CA PHE A 77 -4.54 -3.32 -0.95
C PHE A 77 -5.51 -3.25 0.22
N VAL A 78 -6.80 -3.45 -0.04
CA VAL A 78 -7.83 -3.61 1.00
C VAL A 78 -8.51 -4.95 0.78
N THR A 79 -8.74 -5.72 1.84
CA THR A 79 -9.45 -7.00 1.69
C THR A 79 -10.96 -6.79 1.57
N MET A 80 -11.63 -7.72 0.90
CA MET A 80 -13.10 -7.73 0.87
C MET A 80 -13.69 -7.87 2.28
N GLY A 81 -13.06 -8.63 3.18
CA GLY A 81 -13.44 -8.72 4.59
C GLY A 81 -13.43 -7.37 5.31
N ALA A 82 -12.40 -6.54 5.10
CA ALA A 82 -12.35 -5.19 5.67
C ALA A 82 -13.45 -4.30 5.10
N LEU A 83 -13.70 -4.35 3.78
CA LEU A 83 -14.77 -3.57 3.14
C LEU A 83 -16.16 -3.94 3.67
N LYS A 84 -16.41 -5.22 3.97
CA LYS A 84 -17.69 -5.69 4.52
C LYS A 84 -18.01 -5.11 5.90
N LEU A 85 -16.99 -4.69 6.66
CA LEU A 85 -17.18 -4.06 7.97
C LEU A 85 -17.41 -2.55 7.90
N MET A 86 -17.03 -1.92 6.79
CA MET A 86 -17.17 -0.48 6.60
C MET A 86 -18.63 -0.13 6.30
N ARG A 87 -19.19 0.80 7.07
CA ARG A 87 -20.59 1.23 6.97
C ARG A 87 -20.77 2.46 6.08
N ASN A 88 -19.69 3.15 5.77
CA ASN A 88 -19.71 4.35 4.93
C ASN A 88 -18.33 4.62 4.29
N GLU A 89 -18.34 5.52 3.31
CA GLU A 89 -17.14 5.95 2.57
C GLU A 89 -16.08 6.58 3.48
N ALA A 90 -16.48 7.30 4.54
CA ALA A 90 -15.55 7.96 5.45
C ALA A 90 -14.66 6.96 6.21
N GLN A 91 -15.18 5.78 6.57
CA GLN A 91 -14.38 4.71 7.19
C GLN A 91 -13.36 4.13 6.21
N LEU A 92 -13.76 3.92 4.96
CA LEU A 92 -12.85 3.50 3.90
C LEU A 92 -11.75 4.55 3.67
N ALA A 93 -12.13 5.82 3.52
CA ALA A 93 -11.18 6.92 3.36
C ALA A 93 -10.23 7.03 4.55
N GLY A 94 -10.72 6.82 5.78
CA GLY A 94 -9.90 6.81 6.99
C GLY A 94 -8.86 5.70 7.01
N VAL A 95 -9.25 4.47 6.64
CA VAL A 95 -8.30 3.34 6.51
C VAL A 95 -7.28 3.62 5.39
N LEU A 96 -7.73 4.05 4.21
CA LEU A 96 -6.84 4.39 3.11
C LEU A 96 -5.87 5.51 3.48
N ALA A 97 -6.33 6.54 4.19
CA ALA A 97 -5.49 7.64 4.65
C ALA A 97 -4.47 7.17 5.70
N HIS A 98 -4.86 6.29 6.62
CA HIS A 98 -3.94 5.68 7.58
C HIS A 98 -2.84 4.91 6.85
N GLU A 99 -3.21 4.03 5.92
CA GLU A 99 -2.26 3.22 5.14
C GLU A 99 -1.35 4.09 4.26
N LEU A 100 -1.92 5.07 3.56
CA LEU A 100 -1.17 6.02 2.74
C LEU A 100 -0.23 6.90 3.57
N SER A 101 -0.60 7.23 4.81
CA SER A 101 0.26 7.98 5.72
C SER A 101 1.53 7.20 6.08
N HIS A 102 1.51 5.87 6.09
CA HIS A 102 2.72 5.08 6.30
C HIS A 102 3.70 5.20 5.12
N ILE A 103 3.19 5.31 3.89
CA ILE A 103 4.00 5.54 2.69
C ILE A 103 4.53 6.99 2.64
N GLY A 104 3.70 7.95 3.05
CA GLY A 104 4.03 9.38 3.02
C GLY A 104 4.93 9.83 4.17
N GLN A 105 4.67 9.37 5.40
CA GLN A 105 5.35 9.89 6.58
C GLN A 105 6.79 9.40 6.69
N LYS A 106 7.09 8.09 6.56
CA LYS A 106 8.45 7.60 6.92
C LYS A 106 8.85 6.21 6.36
N HIS A 107 10.12 6.12 5.93
CA HIS A 107 11.13 5.17 6.47
C HIS A 107 11.38 3.76 5.93
N ILE A 108 10.73 3.18 4.92
CA ILE A 108 11.14 1.80 4.53
C ILE A 108 12.58 1.76 4.00
N VAL A 109 12.99 2.78 3.23
CA VAL A 109 14.38 2.92 2.77
C VAL A 109 15.35 3.29 3.90
N ARG A 110 14.92 4.03 4.92
CA ARG A 110 15.79 4.43 6.05
C ARG A 110 16.02 3.29 7.05
N LYS A 111 15.06 2.35 7.17
CA LYS A 111 15.27 1.08 7.89
C LYS A 111 16.07 0.06 7.06
N LEU A 112 15.89 -0.02 5.74
CA LEU A 112 16.70 -0.90 4.88
C LEU A 112 18.20 -0.52 4.85
N LYS A 113 18.57 0.71 5.23
CA LYS A 113 19.97 1.14 5.37
C LYS A 113 20.63 0.73 6.70
N LEU A 114 19.90 0.11 7.63
CA LEU A 114 20.45 -0.43 8.86
C LEU A 114 20.13 -1.92 8.93
N GLN A 115 21.18 -2.73 8.90
CA GLN A 115 21.21 -4.17 9.16
C GLN A 115 21.01 -5.06 7.91
N SER A 116 22.16 -5.40 7.33
CA SER A 116 22.52 -6.79 7.06
C SER A 116 21.93 -7.72 8.14
N THR A 117 21.46 -8.89 7.74
CA THR A 117 20.93 -10.01 8.55
C THR A 117 19.41 -10.07 8.66
N ASP A 118 18.84 -10.94 7.83
CA ASP A 118 17.57 -11.65 7.95
C ASP A 118 16.71 -11.40 9.21
N ARG A 119 15.60 -10.63 9.06
CA ARG A 119 14.33 -10.88 9.76
C ARG A 119 13.15 -10.05 9.26
N SER A 120 12.07 -10.77 8.94
CA SER A 120 10.68 -10.30 8.88
C SER A 120 10.27 -9.43 7.68
N LEU A 121 9.69 -10.10 6.68
CA LEU A 121 8.88 -9.53 5.58
C LEU A 121 7.76 -8.58 6.05
N THR A 122 7.47 -8.55 7.36
CA THR A 122 6.43 -7.74 7.98
C THR A 122 6.87 -6.33 8.39
N SER A 123 8.17 -6.01 8.40
CA SER A 123 8.64 -4.68 8.83
C SER A 123 8.32 -3.54 7.83
N GLY A 124 7.95 -3.90 6.60
CA GLY A 124 7.57 -2.96 5.53
C GLY A 124 6.10 -3.03 5.10
N ILE A 125 5.28 -3.82 5.81
CA ILE A 125 3.84 -3.94 5.55
C ILE A 125 3.15 -3.30 6.75
N ALA A 126 2.55 -2.13 6.57
CA ALA A 126 1.57 -1.65 7.53
C ALA A 126 0.33 -2.54 7.45
N GLN A 127 -0.19 -2.96 8.60
CA GLN A 127 -1.36 -3.81 8.74
C GLN A 127 -2.25 -3.19 9.82
N VAL A 128 -3.56 -3.17 9.56
CA VAL A 128 -4.61 -2.82 10.52
C VAL A 128 -5.56 -4.00 10.67
#